data_AF-A0AAF0JPA1-F1
#
_entry.id   AF-A0AAF0JPA1-F1
#
_cell.length_a   1.000
_cell.length_b   1.000
_cell.length_c   1.000
_cell.angle_alpha   90.00
_cell.angle_beta   90.00
_cell.angle_gamma   90.00
#
_symmetry.space_group_name_H-M   'P 1'
#
loop_
_entity.id
_entity.type
_entity.pdbx_description
1 polymer ?
#
loop_
_entity_poly.entity_id
_entity_poly.type
_entity_poly.pdbx_seq_one_letter_code
_entity_poly.pdbx_strand_id
1 'polypeptide(L)'
;MGDRTKVLLLIIVAFMVGTIIYNITPPDWTPGTYHIDVAVKTDETEIKTSLEHIIGLSNSTDTTVTTWSIVDGKNYTIEVYASKLTVIEPGKKWYLKVRLLADGEPVHKPLSSYTVCVRTPDGREYSYYPRSMTSDGWVVFEIQPYIKAREAGFVFGSAIILFAGASIISYVITGLYSTVALALLGVIAVKSAFTKYMSTIILVFIAGSALELIIRNNKLDDRVARLLVRVASSPTRLIIGATFLVSFLSMWMSNTAATYVMLPLVLALLKEIQAEDKRFSSLLLVGIAMGASIGGTATLIGTPPNLIVTGFLNDIVYKTSRIGFFEWLLIGFPAWVIGYTVGVLLLILFIKFTAGHELKEIGEKLREIGARKEKRPWSKREILALANILFLVGLWLTEPIHHINTGIAGAIGLIVFFATGVLDVKKHFKQLAWDLMVLFGAGLTLGTALMNTGWAEVVLAHLAGVKSLGFLAWFLIGFTAYLIGTFISSHTSASAFVAPLTIPLGALLATIMGIPAEAGAATASIVAVVSLNNAIALPISTPPSAIVYSTGKVRMRDLIAYGLLFGIIANTLIIALLTNYWIALLSP
;
A
#
# COMPACT_ATOMS: atom_id res chain seq x y z
N MET A 1 -18.16 23.39 -17.57
CA MET A 1 -18.03 22.14 -18.34
C MET A 1 -19.13 21.19 -17.88
N GLY A 2 -19.99 20.72 -18.78
CA GLY A 2 -20.99 19.71 -18.44
C GLY A 2 -20.33 18.38 -18.08
N ASP A 3 -20.99 17.55 -17.27
CA ASP A 3 -20.40 16.30 -16.78
C ASP A 3 -20.01 15.33 -17.91
N ARG A 4 -20.76 15.32 -19.02
CA ARG A 4 -20.40 14.57 -20.23
C ARG A 4 -19.05 14.99 -20.84
N THR A 5 -18.76 16.30 -20.85
CA THR A 5 -17.50 16.82 -21.39
C THR A 5 -16.33 16.43 -20.50
N LYS A 6 -16.51 16.42 -19.17
CA LYS A 6 -15.47 15.98 -18.23
C LYS A 6 -15.15 14.49 -18.40
N VAL A 7 -16.19 13.66 -18.54
CA VAL A 7 -16.04 12.21 -18.80
C VAL A 7 -15.29 11.98 -20.11
N LEU A 8 -15.70 12.65 -21.20
CA LEU A 8 -15.04 12.50 -22.50
C LEU A 8 -13.57 12.93 -22.45
N LEU A 9 -13.28 14.08 -21.82
CA LEU A 9 -11.91 14.57 -21.67
C LEU A 9 -11.07 13.56 -20.87
N LEU A 10 -11.59 13.03 -19.77
CA LEU A 10 -10.88 12.05 -18.95
C LEU A 10 -10.54 10.78 -19.75
N ILE A 11 -11.49 10.28 -20.54
CA ILE A 11 -11.28 9.10 -21.40
C ILE A 11 -10.22 9.38 -22.47
N ILE A 12 -10.27 10.57 -23.10
CA ILE A 12 -9.26 10.97 -24.11
C ILE A 12 -7.87 11.05 -23.48
N VAL A 13 -7.74 11.68 -22.32
CA VAL A 13 -6.46 11.77 -21.59
C VAL A 13 -5.98 10.37 -21.17
N ALA A 14 -6.87 9.51 -20.67
CA ALA A 14 -6.52 8.14 -20.32
C ALA A 14 -6.01 7.35 -21.53
N PHE A 15 -6.66 7.48 -22.68
CA PHE A 15 -6.23 6.83 -23.92
C PHE A 15 -4.89 7.36 -24.41
N MET A 16 -4.68 8.69 -24.37
CA MET A 16 -3.40 9.30 -24.75
C MET A 16 -2.26 8.82 -23.85
N VAL A 17 -2.44 8.82 -22.53
CA VAL A 17 -1.44 8.34 -21.57
C VAL A 17 -1.18 6.85 -21.76
N GLY A 18 -2.22 6.04 -21.93
CA GLY A 18 -2.07 4.62 -22.27
C GLY A 18 -1.23 4.42 -23.54
N THR A 19 -1.49 5.20 -24.59
CA THR A 19 -0.74 5.14 -25.86
C THR A 19 0.72 5.57 -25.69
N ILE A 20 1.00 6.59 -24.88
CA ILE A 20 2.36 6.99 -24.54
C ILE A 20 3.10 5.83 -23.84
N ILE A 21 2.48 5.24 -22.81
CA ILE A 21 3.09 4.10 -22.10
C ILE A 21 3.31 2.91 -23.04
N TYR A 22 2.36 2.59 -23.92
CA TYR A 22 2.50 1.55 -24.93
C TYR A 22 3.75 1.75 -25.80
N ASN A 23 3.98 2.99 -26.25
CA ASN A 23 5.08 3.30 -27.17
C ASN A 23 6.46 3.34 -26.51
N ILE A 24 6.56 3.78 -25.25
CA ILE A 24 7.83 3.75 -24.51
C ILE A 24 8.16 2.36 -23.95
N THR A 25 7.19 1.45 -23.93
CA THR A 25 7.39 0.08 -23.46
C THR A 25 8.11 -0.75 -24.54
N PRO A 26 9.16 -1.51 -24.19
CA PRO A 26 9.83 -2.42 -25.12
C PRO A 26 8.85 -3.41 -25.77
N PRO A 27 9.08 -3.80 -27.03
CA PRO A 27 8.25 -4.81 -27.68
C PRO A 27 8.56 -6.22 -27.14
N ASP A 28 7.74 -7.16 -27.59
CA ASP A 28 7.80 -8.54 -27.15
C ASP A 28 9.11 -9.24 -27.55
N TRP A 29 9.56 -10.14 -26.68
CA TRP A 29 10.62 -11.09 -26.97
C TRP A 29 10.17 -12.08 -28.03
N THR A 30 11.07 -12.42 -28.95
CA THR A 30 10.79 -13.32 -30.08
C THR A 30 11.60 -14.61 -29.94
N PRO A 31 11.06 -15.77 -30.36
CA PRO A 31 11.84 -17.00 -30.40
C PRO A 31 13.11 -16.85 -31.24
N GLY A 32 14.24 -17.35 -30.72
CA GLY A 32 15.53 -17.22 -31.40
C GLY A 32 16.73 -17.46 -30.49
N THR A 33 17.91 -17.08 -31.00
CA THR A 33 19.18 -17.17 -30.28
C THR A 33 19.45 -15.86 -29.55
N TYR A 34 19.69 -15.96 -28.24
CA TYR A 34 20.01 -14.86 -27.36
C TYR A 34 21.48 -14.95 -26.97
N HIS A 35 22.17 -13.81 -26.91
CA HIS A 35 23.54 -13.73 -26.41
C HIS A 35 23.51 -13.20 -24.97
N ILE A 36 24.18 -13.89 -24.06
CA ILE A 36 24.19 -13.57 -22.64
C ILE A 36 25.61 -13.20 -22.27
N ASP A 37 25.82 -11.93 -21.92
CA ASP A 37 27.09 -11.42 -21.42
C ASP A 37 27.02 -11.33 -19.89
N VAL A 38 27.87 -12.09 -19.21
CA VAL A 38 27.96 -12.13 -17.76
C VAL A 38 29.22 -11.40 -17.31
N ALA A 39 29.08 -10.46 -16.39
CA ALA A 39 30.18 -9.75 -15.77
C ALA A 39 30.15 -9.93 -14.24
N VAL A 40 31.28 -10.32 -13.67
CA VAL A 40 31.48 -10.45 -12.23
C VAL A 40 32.63 -9.54 -11.81
N LYS A 41 32.30 -8.54 -10.99
CA LYS A 41 33.28 -7.61 -10.41
C LYS A 41 33.93 -8.22 -9.18
N THR A 42 35.24 -8.40 -9.24
CA THR A 42 36.11 -8.69 -8.09
C THR A 42 36.73 -7.40 -7.57
N ASP A 43 37.50 -7.46 -6.47
CA ASP A 43 38.05 -6.26 -5.82
C ASP A 43 39.08 -5.54 -6.70
N GLU A 44 39.67 -6.24 -7.67
CA GLU A 44 40.79 -5.74 -8.49
C GLU A 44 40.52 -5.83 -10.01
N THR A 45 39.59 -6.71 -10.47
CA THR A 45 39.28 -6.89 -11.90
C THR A 45 37.83 -7.29 -12.18
N GLU A 46 37.37 -7.10 -13.42
CA GLU A 46 36.06 -7.56 -13.90
C GLU A 46 36.25 -8.78 -14.81
N ILE A 47 35.71 -9.92 -14.41
CA ILE A 47 35.78 -11.17 -15.18
C ILE A 47 34.51 -11.27 -16.02
N LYS A 48 34.66 -11.53 -17.32
CA LYS A 48 33.55 -11.61 -18.28
C LYS A 48 33.48 -12.97 -18.95
N THR A 49 32.27 -13.44 -19.20
CA THR A 49 32.00 -14.60 -20.06
C THR A 49 30.74 -14.36 -20.88
N SER A 50 30.62 -15.05 -22.00
CA SER A 50 29.48 -14.95 -22.91
C SER A 50 28.98 -16.32 -23.31
N LEU A 51 27.67 -16.51 -23.42
CA LEU A 51 27.09 -17.72 -24.03
C LEU A 51 25.92 -17.41 -24.95
N GLU A 52 25.66 -18.33 -25.88
CA GLU A 52 24.47 -18.32 -26.72
C GLU A 52 23.43 -19.29 -26.16
N HIS A 53 22.18 -18.87 -26.12
CA HIS A 53 21.08 -19.71 -25.65
C HIS A 53 19.83 -19.53 -26.51
N ILE A 54 19.17 -20.63 -26.82
CA ILE A 54 17.95 -20.64 -27.65
C ILE A 54 16.72 -20.60 -26.75
N ILE A 55 15.83 -19.63 -27.02
CA ILE A 55 14.58 -19.43 -26.29
C ILE A 55 13.39 -19.51 -27.27
N GLY A 56 12.27 -20.09 -26.80
CA GLY A 56 10.99 -20.10 -27.52
C GLY A 56 10.88 -21.13 -28.65
N LEU A 57 11.84 -22.06 -28.75
CA LEU A 57 11.87 -23.13 -29.74
C LEU A 57 11.84 -24.51 -29.06
N SER A 58 11.30 -25.51 -29.75
CA SER A 58 11.14 -26.89 -29.22
C SER A 58 12.47 -27.58 -28.92
N ASN A 59 13.56 -27.12 -29.55
CA ASN A 59 14.93 -27.58 -29.32
C ASN A 59 15.66 -26.82 -28.21
N SER A 60 14.98 -25.91 -27.47
CA SER A 60 15.57 -25.25 -26.30
C SER A 60 15.91 -26.29 -25.22
N THR A 61 17.19 -26.36 -24.86
CA THR A 61 17.71 -27.23 -23.81
C THR A 61 18.47 -26.42 -22.78
N ASP A 62 18.59 -26.94 -21.56
CA ASP A 62 19.45 -26.34 -20.55
C ASP A 62 20.88 -26.23 -21.11
N THR A 63 21.52 -25.10 -20.85
CA THR A 63 22.88 -24.82 -21.34
C THR A 63 23.76 -24.43 -20.16
N THR A 64 24.92 -25.07 -20.03
CA THR A 64 25.93 -24.71 -19.03
C THR A 64 27.21 -24.35 -19.76
N VAL A 65 27.79 -23.20 -19.43
CA VAL A 65 29.10 -22.77 -19.91
C VAL A 65 30.00 -22.51 -18.71
N THR A 66 31.23 -23.02 -18.79
CA THR A 66 32.27 -22.81 -17.78
C THR A 66 33.44 -22.12 -18.45
N THR A 67 33.85 -20.97 -17.93
CA THR A 67 34.98 -20.19 -18.42
C THR A 67 35.95 -19.93 -17.29
N TRP A 68 37.25 -20.06 -17.55
CA TRP A 68 38.30 -19.80 -16.58
C TRP A 68 39.12 -18.58 -17.00
N SER A 69 39.66 -17.85 -16.03
CA SER A 69 40.55 -16.72 -16.20
C SER A 69 41.54 -16.66 -15.05
N ILE A 70 42.81 -16.43 -15.36
CA ILE A 70 43.85 -16.26 -14.34
C ILE A 70 43.99 -14.77 -14.04
N VAL A 71 43.79 -14.40 -12.77
CA VAL A 71 43.96 -13.03 -12.29
C VAL A 71 44.82 -13.07 -11.04
N ASP A 72 45.94 -12.34 -11.04
CA ASP A 72 46.90 -12.28 -9.92
C ASP A 72 47.32 -13.64 -9.34
N GLY A 73 47.56 -14.60 -10.24
CA GLY A 73 48.05 -15.94 -9.88
C GLY A 73 46.98 -16.88 -9.30
N LYS A 74 45.72 -16.44 -9.17
CA LYS A 74 44.58 -17.29 -8.80
C LYS A 74 43.77 -17.67 -10.03
N ASN A 75 43.28 -18.91 -10.07
CA ASN A 75 42.44 -19.40 -11.16
C ASN A 75 40.96 -19.15 -10.83
N TYR A 76 40.38 -18.12 -11.44
CA TYR A 76 38.95 -17.86 -11.31
C TYR A 76 38.17 -18.61 -12.39
N THR A 77 37.09 -19.26 -12.01
CA THR A 77 36.16 -19.93 -12.93
C THR A 77 34.76 -19.34 -12.77
N ILE A 78 34.16 -18.87 -13.86
CA ILE A 78 32.74 -18.52 -13.92
C ILE A 78 32.00 -19.67 -14.57
N GLU A 79 31.01 -20.18 -13.86
CA GLU A 79 30.01 -21.08 -14.41
C GLU A 79 28.71 -20.34 -14.62
N VAL A 80 28.12 -20.48 -15.80
CA VAL A 80 26.83 -19.92 -16.15
C VAL A 80 25.91 -21.04 -16.58
N TYR A 81 24.76 -21.13 -15.93
CA TYR A 81 23.68 -22.05 -16.27
C TYR A 81 22.47 -21.26 -16.77
N ALA A 82 21.99 -21.59 -17.96
CA ALA A 82 20.77 -21.07 -18.54
C ALA A 82 19.72 -22.19 -18.62
N SER A 83 18.59 -21.98 -17.93
CA SER A 83 17.45 -22.92 -17.99
C SER A 83 16.76 -22.87 -19.34
N LYS A 84 16.25 -24.01 -19.80
CA LYS A 84 15.40 -24.08 -20.99
C LYS A 84 14.14 -23.23 -20.84
N LEU A 85 13.76 -22.56 -21.91
CA LEU A 85 12.49 -21.85 -22.00
C LEU A 85 11.89 -22.11 -23.40
N THR A 86 11.07 -23.14 -23.49
CA THR A 86 10.50 -23.62 -24.76
C THR A 86 9.32 -22.78 -25.25
N VAL A 87 8.63 -22.09 -24.34
CA VAL A 87 7.43 -21.29 -24.63
C VAL A 87 7.56 -19.93 -23.97
N ILE A 88 7.41 -18.87 -24.77
CA ILE A 88 7.44 -17.47 -24.35
C ILE A 88 5.99 -17.03 -24.09
N GLU A 89 5.54 -17.10 -22.85
CA GLU A 89 4.20 -16.66 -22.42
C GLU A 89 4.24 -15.79 -21.15
N PRO A 90 3.27 -14.88 -20.93
CA PRO A 90 3.21 -14.07 -19.72
C PRO A 90 3.29 -14.92 -18.44
N GLY A 91 4.21 -14.55 -17.54
CA GLY A 91 4.45 -15.23 -16.26
C GLY A 91 5.38 -16.44 -16.33
N LYS A 92 5.83 -16.85 -17.53
CA LYS A 92 6.92 -17.81 -17.66
C LYS A 92 8.25 -17.08 -17.50
N LYS A 93 8.90 -17.32 -16.36
CA LYS A 93 10.22 -16.78 -16.05
C LYS A 93 11.31 -17.62 -16.70
N TRP A 94 12.41 -16.95 -17.05
CA TRP A 94 13.66 -17.55 -17.46
C TRP A 94 14.67 -17.43 -16.33
N TYR A 95 15.35 -18.53 -16.00
CA TYR A 95 16.32 -18.57 -14.93
C TYR A 95 17.73 -18.66 -15.49
N LEU A 96 18.58 -17.72 -15.06
CA LEU A 96 20.02 -17.79 -15.23
C LEU A 96 20.67 -17.93 -13.87
N LYS A 97 21.70 -18.77 -13.77
CA LYS A 97 22.50 -18.91 -12.56
C LYS A 97 23.96 -18.68 -12.89
N VAL A 98 24.64 -17.91 -12.06
CA VAL A 98 26.06 -17.60 -12.21
C VAL A 98 26.78 -17.99 -10.93
N ARG A 99 27.88 -18.72 -11.04
CA ARG A 99 28.72 -19.10 -9.89
C ARG A 99 30.16 -18.72 -10.17
N LEU A 100 30.79 -18.03 -9.22
CA LEU A 100 32.21 -17.71 -9.25
C LEU A 100 32.96 -18.68 -8.35
N LEU A 101 33.98 -19.34 -8.87
CA LEU A 101 34.91 -20.20 -8.15
C LEU A 101 36.31 -19.57 -8.19
N ALA A 102 37.09 -19.68 -7.12
CA ALA A 102 38.52 -19.40 -7.09
C ALA A 102 39.24 -20.67 -6.67
N ASP A 103 40.16 -21.14 -7.50
CA ASP A 103 40.92 -22.37 -7.30
C ASP A 103 40.04 -23.61 -7.03
N GLY A 104 38.84 -23.63 -7.61
CA GLY A 104 37.84 -24.70 -7.48
C GLY A 104 36.80 -24.50 -6.38
N GLU A 105 36.99 -23.54 -5.47
CA GLU A 105 36.08 -23.28 -4.35
C GLU A 105 35.16 -22.07 -4.60
N PRO A 106 33.86 -22.13 -4.22
CA PRO A 106 32.94 -21.00 -4.39
C PRO A 106 33.36 -19.73 -3.67
N VAL A 107 33.36 -18.62 -4.40
CA VAL A 107 33.64 -17.28 -3.85
C VAL A 107 32.33 -16.52 -3.68
N HIS A 108 32.00 -16.21 -2.43
CA HIS A 108 30.85 -15.38 -2.11
C HIS A 108 31.20 -13.90 -2.27
N LYS A 109 30.74 -13.30 -3.37
CA LYS A 109 30.74 -11.86 -3.58
C LYS A 109 29.34 -11.28 -3.36
N PRO A 110 29.22 -9.99 -2.97
CA PRO A 110 27.93 -9.32 -2.87
C PRO A 110 27.12 -9.46 -4.18
N LEU A 111 25.80 -9.53 -4.08
CA LEU A 111 24.91 -9.61 -5.25
C LEU A 111 25.15 -8.45 -6.24
N SER A 112 25.53 -7.26 -5.76
CA SER A 112 25.87 -6.10 -6.58
C SER A 112 27.09 -6.29 -7.49
N SER A 113 27.94 -7.31 -7.24
CA SER A 113 29.09 -7.64 -8.07
C SER A 113 28.73 -8.36 -9.37
N TYR A 114 27.52 -8.93 -9.48
CA TYR A 114 27.10 -9.73 -10.63
C TYR A 114 26.15 -8.92 -11.52
N THR A 115 26.42 -8.88 -12.80
CA THR A 115 25.54 -8.28 -13.81
C THR A 115 25.41 -9.21 -15.00
N VAL A 116 24.18 -9.36 -15.50
CA VAL A 116 23.91 -10.10 -16.73
C VAL A 116 23.30 -9.14 -17.75
N CYS A 117 23.89 -9.06 -18.93
CA CYS A 117 23.31 -8.39 -20.08
C CYS A 117 22.81 -9.45 -21.06
N VAL A 118 21.56 -9.32 -21.47
CA VAL A 118 20.94 -10.20 -22.46
C VAL A 118 20.73 -9.41 -23.74
N ARG A 119 21.42 -9.82 -24.81
CA ARG A 119 21.17 -9.34 -26.17
C ARG A 119 20.19 -10.27 -26.87
N THR A 120 19.09 -9.67 -27.29
CA THR A 120 17.98 -10.33 -28.00
C THR A 120 18.30 -10.55 -29.49
N PRO A 121 17.56 -11.43 -30.20
CA PRO A 121 17.77 -11.69 -31.62
C PRO A 121 17.68 -10.46 -32.53
N ASP A 122 16.89 -9.45 -32.12
CA ASP A 122 16.77 -8.17 -32.83
C ASP A 122 17.79 -7.10 -32.39
N GLY A 123 18.80 -7.51 -31.62
CA GLY A 123 19.95 -6.70 -31.25
C GLY A 123 19.74 -5.80 -30.03
N ARG A 124 18.59 -5.86 -29.35
CA ARG A 124 18.38 -5.06 -28.13
C ARG A 124 19.04 -5.70 -26.91
N GLU A 125 19.57 -4.85 -26.03
CA GLU A 125 20.27 -5.25 -24.82
C GLU A 125 19.48 -4.90 -23.56
N TYR A 126 19.40 -5.85 -22.63
CA TYR A 126 18.71 -5.70 -21.35
C TYR A 126 19.62 -6.14 -20.21
N SER A 127 19.84 -5.24 -19.25
CA SER A 127 20.65 -5.52 -18.06
C SER A 127 19.78 -5.99 -16.90
N TYR A 128 20.12 -7.15 -16.36
CA TYR A 128 19.43 -7.78 -15.24
C TYR A 128 20.34 -7.87 -14.01
N TYR A 129 19.70 -7.84 -12.85
CA TYR A 129 20.36 -7.89 -11.56
C TYR A 129 19.93 -9.15 -10.82
N PRO A 130 20.82 -9.74 -10.01
CA PRO A 130 20.51 -10.98 -9.34
C PRO A 130 19.50 -10.76 -8.22
N ARG A 131 18.70 -11.79 -7.96
CA ARG A 131 17.63 -11.77 -6.97
C ARG A 131 18.06 -12.39 -5.64
N SER A 132 18.84 -13.45 -5.71
CA SER A 132 19.25 -14.24 -4.54
C SER A 132 20.57 -14.97 -4.80
N MET A 133 21.20 -15.43 -3.74
CA MET A 133 22.32 -16.36 -3.79
C MET A 133 21.94 -17.62 -3.00
N THR A 134 22.20 -18.79 -3.57
CA THR A 134 21.99 -20.08 -2.90
C THR A 134 23.19 -20.42 -2.00
N SER A 135 23.00 -21.36 -1.07
CA SER A 135 24.05 -21.77 -0.12
C SER A 135 25.29 -22.36 -0.78
N ASP A 136 25.13 -22.96 -1.97
CA ASP A 136 26.20 -23.54 -2.81
C ASP A 136 26.85 -22.52 -3.76
N GLY A 137 26.56 -21.22 -3.57
CA GLY A 137 27.24 -20.11 -4.26
C GLY A 137 26.66 -19.72 -5.62
N TRP A 138 25.51 -20.28 -6.04
CA TRP A 138 24.85 -19.82 -7.26
C TRP A 138 24.10 -18.53 -7.03
N VAL A 139 24.44 -17.53 -7.82
CA VAL A 139 23.72 -16.27 -7.93
C VAL A 139 22.62 -16.44 -8.97
N VAL A 140 21.36 -16.29 -8.54
CA VAL A 140 20.18 -16.56 -9.36
C VAL A 140 19.60 -15.26 -9.91
N PHE A 141 19.44 -15.22 -11.23
CA PHE A 141 18.73 -14.18 -11.96
C PHE A 141 17.38 -14.74 -12.38
N GLU A 142 16.31 -14.06 -11.98
CA GLU A 142 14.95 -14.35 -12.43
C GLU A 142 14.55 -13.31 -13.47
N ILE A 143 14.55 -13.70 -14.75
CA ILE A 143 14.23 -12.80 -15.84
C ILE A 143 12.79 -13.05 -16.25
N GLN A 144 11.98 -11.98 -16.28
CA GLN A 144 10.67 -12.02 -16.93
C GLN A 144 10.80 -11.43 -18.33
N PRO A 145 10.68 -12.24 -19.40
CA PRO A 145 10.64 -11.74 -20.77
C PRO A 145 9.53 -10.72 -20.97
N TYR A 146 9.76 -9.73 -21.84
CA TYR A 146 8.70 -8.81 -22.26
C TYR A 146 7.74 -9.54 -23.18
N ILE A 147 6.49 -9.72 -22.73
CA ILE A 147 5.46 -10.41 -23.50
C ILE A 147 4.13 -9.74 -23.20
N LYS A 148 3.50 -9.14 -24.20
CA LYS A 148 2.33 -8.29 -24.02
C LYS A 148 2.56 -7.14 -23.03
N ALA A 149 3.83 -6.74 -22.87
CA ALA A 149 4.23 -5.67 -21.95
C ALA A 149 3.60 -4.35 -22.37
N ARG A 150 3.56 -4.09 -23.69
CA ARG A 150 2.99 -2.84 -24.24
C ARG A 150 1.50 -2.74 -23.97
N GLU A 151 0.75 -3.82 -24.19
CA GLU A 151 -0.68 -3.91 -23.92
C GLU A 151 -0.97 -3.76 -22.43
N ALA A 152 -0.20 -4.43 -21.57
CA ALA A 152 -0.33 -4.26 -20.12
C ALA A 152 -0.03 -2.82 -19.68
N GLY A 153 1.02 -2.21 -20.24
CA GLY A 153 1.39 -0.82 -20.02
C GLY A 153 0.33 0.16 -20.50
N PHE A 154 -0.33 -0.10 -21.63
CA PHE A 154 -1.46 0.69 -22.12
C PHE A 154 -2.62 0.68 -21.12
N VAL A 155 -3.01 -0.51 -20.65
CA VAL A 155 -4.10 -0.65 -19.69
C VAL A 155 -3.74 0.03 -18.38
N PHE A 156 -2.50 -0.11 -17.91
CA PHE A 156 -2.04 0.55 -16.70
C PHE A 156 -2.04 2.08 -16.81
N GLY A 157 -1.48 2.64 -17.89
CA GLY A 157 -1.42 4.08 -18.12
C GLY A 157 -2.81 4.71 -18.21
N SER A 158 -3.71 4.07 -18.95
CA SER A 158 -5.10 4.51 -19.03
C SER A 158 -5.83 4.35 -17.69
N ALA A 159 -5.65 3.23 -16.98
CA ALA A 159 -6.26 2.98 -15.68
C ALA A 159 -5.82 4.00 -14.62
N ILE A 160 -4.54 4.38 -14.55
CA ILE A 160 -4.05 5.40 -13.61
C ILE A 160 -4.82 6.71 -13.76
N ILE A 161 -5.01 7.17 -15.00
CA ILE A 161 -5.74 8.42 -15.25
C ILE A 161 -7.21 8.29 -14.85
N LEU A 162 -7.86 7.18 -15.20
CA LEU A 162 -9.24 6.92 -14.83
C LEU A 162 -9.42 6.80 -13.31
N PHE A 163 -8.45 6.20 -12.60
CA PHE A 163 -8.41 6.09 -11.15
C PHE A 163 -8.13 7.45 -10.46
N ALA A 164 -7.23 8.26 -11.00
CA ALA A 164 -7.02 9.63 -10.52
C ALA A 164 -8.30 10.48 -10.68
N GLY A 165 -9.06 10.22 -11.74
CA GLY A 165 -10.38 10.79 -12.01
C GLY A 165 -11.55 10.06 -11.34
N ALA A 166 -11.35 9.36 -10.22
CA ALA A 166 -12.39 8.60 -9.52
C ALA A 166 -13.62 9.44 -9.11
N SER A 167 -13.49 10.75 -9.02
CA SER A 167 -14.59 11.70 -8.78
C SER A 167 -15.50 11.92 -9.99
N ILE A 168 -15.08 11.50 -11.19
CA ILE A 168 -15.79 11.63 -12.47
C ILE A 168 -16.30 10.25 -12.92
N ILE A 169 -15.43 9.23 -12.89
CA ILE A 169 -15.76 7.84 -13.24
C ILE A 169 -15.53 6.97 -12.01
N SER A 170 -16.54 6.20 -11.60
CA SER A 170 -16.42 5.30 -10.45
C SER A 170 -15.25 4.32 -10.62
N TYR A 171 -14.48 4.11 -9.55
CA TYR A 171 -13.40 3.12 -9.52
C TYR A 171 -13.88 1.69 -9.82
N VAL A 172 -15.18 1.40 -9.64
CA VAL A 172 -15.80 0.13 -10.04
C VAL A 172 -15.74 -0.03 -11.56
N ILE A 173 -16.11 1.02 -12.30
CA ILE A 173 -16.07 1.02 -13.77
C ILE A 173 -14.62 0.90 -14.23
N THR A 174 -13.72 1.69 -13.63
CA THR A 174 -12.29 1.66 -13.96
C THR A 174 -11.67 0.28 -13.69
N GLY A 175 -11.97 -0.34 -12.55
CA GLY A 175 -11.45 -1.67 -12.21
C GLY A 175 -11.95 -2.77 -13.16
N LEU A 176 -13.24 -2.77 -13.49
CA LEU A 176 -13.78 -3.69 -14.48
C LEU A 176 -13.16 -3.46 -15.86
N TYR A 177 -13.02 -2.20 -16.28
CA TYR A 177 -12.31 -1.84 -17.51
C TYR A 177 -10.90 -2.44 -17.53
N SER A 178 -10.11 -2.25 -16.48
CA SER A 178 -8.73 -2.78 -16.43
C SER A 178 -8.71 -4.29 -16.61
N THR A 179 -9.60 -5.02 -15.94
CA THR A 179 -9.65 -6.49 -16.02
C THR A 179 -10.10 -6.97 -17.40
N VAL A 180 -11.17 -6.38 -17.93
CA VAL A 180 -11.73 -6.76 -19.23
C VAL A 180 -10.76 -6.41 -20.35
N ALA A 181 -10.13 -5.24 -20.31
CA ALA A 181 -9.14 -4.82 -21.31
C ALA A 181 -7.94 -5.77 -21.35
N LEU A 182 -7.40 -6.18 -20.19
CA LEU A 182 -6.31 -7.16 -20.13
C LEU A 182 -6.71 -8.51 -20.74
N ALA A 183 -7.93 -8.96 -20.49
CA ALA A 183 -8.44 -10.20 -21.05
C ALA A 183 -8.64 -10.11 -22.58
N LEU A 184 -9.22 -9.02 -23.07
CA LEU A 184 -9.46 -8.79 -24.50
C LEU A 184 -8.16 -8.63 -25.30
N LEU A 185 -7.15 -7.99 -24.70
CA LEU A 185 -5.83 -7.83 -25.32
C LEU A 185 -4.96 -9.10 -25.23
N GLY A 186 -5.45 -10.17 -24.62
CA GLY A 186 -4.74 -11.44 -24.49
C GLY A 186 -3.56 -11.39 -23.50
N VAL A 187 -3.53 -10.38 -22.61
CA VAL A 187 -2.49 -10.25 -21.57
C VAL A 187 -2.69 -11.31 -20.49
N ILE A 188 -3.95 -11.60 -20.14
CA ILE A 188 -4.34 -12.60 -19.15
C ILE A 188 -5.46 -13.47 -19.73
N ALA A 189 -5.39 -14.78 -19.52
CA ALA A 189 -6.47 -15.70 -19.86
C ALA A 189 -7.77 -15.34 -19.12
N VAL A 190 -8.91 -15.37 -19.81
CA VAL A 190 -10.23 -14.96 -19.28
C VAL A 190 -10.56 -15.61 -17.92
N LYS A 191 -10.31 -16.92 -17.77
CA LYS A 191 -10.55 -17.65 -16.51
C LYS A 191 -9.70 -17.09 -15.35
N SER A 192 -8.45 -16.76 -15.63
CA SER A 192 -7.49 -16.24 -14.65
C SER A 192 -7.79 -14.79 -14.27
N ALA A 193 -8.32 -13.98 -15.20
CA ALA A 193 -8.59 -12.56 -15.01
C ALA A 193 -9.54 -12.26 -13.84
N PHE A 194 -10.46 -13.17 -13.52
CA PHE A 194 -11.43 -12.97 -12.42
C PHE A 194 -11.08 -13.74 -11.14
N THR A 195 -10.01 -14.54 -11.14
CA THR A 195 -9.67 -15.38 -9.97
C THR A 195 -9.34 -14.53 -8.74
N LYS A 196 -8.78 -13.33 -8.92
CA LYS A 196 -8.39 -12.43 -7.81
C LYS A 196 -9.55 -11.72 -7.12
N TYR A 197 -10.74 -11.72 -7.72
CA TYR A 197 -11.94 -11.04 -7.17
C TYR A 197 -12.52 -11.75 -5.94
N MET A 198 -12.15 -13.00 -5.68
CA MET A 198 -12.55 -13.76 -4.48
C MET A 198 -11.33 -14.18 -3.65
N SER A 199 -10.30 -13.34 -3.60
CA SER A 199 -9.14 -13.56 -2.73
C SER A 199 -9.51 -13.43 -1.26
N THR A 200 -8.75 -14.10 -0.38
CA THR A 200 -9.01 -14.11 1.07
C THR A 200 -8.96 -12.71 1.69
N ILE A 201 -8.11 -11.82 1.18
CA ILE A 201 -8.00 -10.43 1.67
C ILE A 201 -9.31 -9.64 1.46
N ILE A 202 -10.08 -9.97 0.43
CA ILE A 202 -11.40 -9.36 0.18
C ILE A 202 -12.40 -9.80 1.25
N LEU A 203 -12.34 -11.05 1.71
CA LEU A 203 -13.19 -11.53 2.81
C LEU A 203 -12.89 -10.79 4.12
N VAL A 204 -11.62 -10.47 4.40
CA VAL A 204 -11.23 -9.63 5.55
C VAL A 204 -11.91 -8.27 5.45
N PHE A 205 -11.90 -7.67 4.26
CA PHE A 205 -12.51 -6.37 4.05
C PHE A 205 -14.03 -6.39 4.21
N ILE A 206 -14.71 -7.39 3.63
CA ILE A 206 -16.15 -7.56 3.79
C ILE A 206 -16.49 -7.71 5.28
N ALA A 207 -15.71 -8.48 6.04
CA ALA A 207 -15.88 -8.62 7.49
C ALA A 207 -15.65 -7.31 8.25
N GLY A 208 -14.64 -6.52 7.87
CA GLY A 208 -14.42 -5.17 8.41
C GLY A 208 -15.61 -4.23 8.14
N SER A 209 -16.17 -4.26 6.93
CA SER A 209 -17.37 -3.47 6.61
C SER A 209 -18.60 -3.91 7.42
N ALA A 210 -18.74 -5.21 7.70
CA ALA A 210 -19.78 -5.73 8.57
C ALA A 210 -19.58 -5.27 10.02
N LEU A 211 -18.34 -5.25 10.51
CA LEU A 211 -17.97 -4.74 11.83
C LEU A 211 -18.35 -3.26 11.98
N GLU A 212 -18.09 -2.44 10.95
CA GLU A 212 -18.53 -1.04 10.91
C GLU A 212 -20.06 -0.91 10.97
N LEU A 213 -20.81 -1.78 10.27
CA LEU A 213 -22.27 -1.82 10.36
C LEU A 213 -22.75 -2.21 11.77
N ILE A 214 -22.05 -3.12 12.47
CA ILE A 214 -22.39 -3.46 13.86
C ILE A 214 -22.23 -2.25 14.76
N ILE A 215 -21.10 -1.54 14.66
CA ILE A 215 -20.82 -0.38 15.51
C ILE A 215 -21.93 0.67 15.34
N ARG A 216 -22.27 1.01 14.09
CA ARG A 216 -23.27 2.04 13.76
C ARG A 216 -24.70 1.63 14.10
N ASN A 217 -25.12 0.43 13.71
CA ASN A 217 -26.52 0.00 13.90
C ASN A 217 -26.86 -0.37 15.35
N ASN A 218 -25.85 -0.53 16.22
CA ASN A 218 -26.04 -0.89 17.62
C ASN A 218 -25.65 0.24 18.60
N LYS A 219 -25.48 1.49 18.13
CA LYS A 219 -25.20 2.69 18.95
C LYS A 219 -23.91 2.59 19.80
N LEU A 220 -22.93 1.82 19.33
CA LEU A 220 -21.64 1.68 20.01
C LEU A 220 -20.74 2.90 19.73
N ASP A 221 -20.83 3.45 18.51
CA ASP A 221 -20.21 4.72 18.10
C ASP A 221 -20.57 5.88 19.04
N ASP A 222 -21.85 6.03 19.35
CA ASP A 222 -22.37 7.04 20.26
C ASP A 222 -21.79 6.91 21.68
N ARG A 223 -21.53 5.69 22.16
CA ARG A 223 -20.89 5.48 23.48
C ARG A 223 -19.45 5.97 23.50
N VAL A 224 -18.69 5.65 22.46
CA VAL A 224 -17.31 6.08 22.31
C VAL A 224 -17.26 7.61 22.20
N ALA A 225 -18.16 8.20 21.40
CA ALA A 225 -18.24 9.64 21.23
C ALA A 225 -18.52 10.36 22.56
N ARG A 226 -19.49 9.90 23.38
CA ARG A 226 -19.79 10.50 24.70
C ARG A 226 -18.64 10.49 25.70
N LEU A 227 -17.62 9.63 25.52
CA LEU A 227 -16.41 9.71 26.33
C LEU A 227 -15.71 11.07 26.18
N LEU A 228 -15.87 11.74 25.04
CA LEU A 228 -15.31 13.06 24.79
C LEU A 228 -15.77 14.07 25.83
N VAL A 229 -17.07 14.12 26.12
CA VAL A 229 -17.66 15.07 27.08
C VAL A 229 -17.04 14.89 28.47
N ARG A 230 -16.71 13.66 28.86
CA ARG A 230 -16.08 13.35 30.15
C ARG A 230 -14.62 13.79 30.23
N VAL A 231 -13.92 13.77 29.10
CA VAL A 231 -12.47 14.09 29.03
C VAL A 231 -12.24 15.57 28.72
N ALA A 232 -13.20 16.25 28.07
CA ALA A 232 -13.14 17.64 27.63
C ALA A 232 -13.21 18.67 28.76
N SER A 233 -12.30 18.60 29.74
CA SER A 233 -12.24 19.50 30.89
C SER A 233 -11.21 20.64 30.75
N SER A 234 -10.45 20.66 29.65
CA SER A 234 -9.50 21.72 29.28
C SER A 234 -9.24 21.68 27.77
N PRO A 235 -8.71 22.75 27.14
CA PRO A 235 -8.49 22.77 25.69
C PRO A 235 -7.57 21.63 25.23
N THR A 236 -6.47 21.37 25.95
CA THR A 236 -5.55 20.27 25.64
C THR A 236 -6.21 18.90 25.76
N ARG A 237 -7.03 18.68 26.80
CA ARG A 237 -7.74 17.41 26.96
C ARG A 237 -8.85 17.23 25.94
N LEU A 238 -9.50 18.32 25.51
CA LEU A 238 -10.46 18.30 24.40
C LEU A 238 -9.75 17.93 23.09
N ILE A 239 -8.60 18.53 22.79
CA ILE A 239 -7.80 18.16 21.61
C ILE A 239 -7.46 16.67 21.66
N ILE A 240 -6.76 16.22 22.70
CA ILE A 240 -6.32 14.82 22.83
C ILE A 240 -7.52 13.87 22.80
N GLY A 241 -8.57 14.16 23.56
CA GLY A 241 -9.77 13.32 23.62
C GLY A 241 -10.46 13.21 22.27
N ALA A 242 -10.65 14.33 21.57
CA ALA A 242 -11.36 14.33 20.29
C ALA A 242 -10.54 13.64 19.20
N THR A 243 -9.24 13.94 19.09
CA THR A 243 -8.36 13.33 18.10
C THR A 243 -8.11 11.85 18.38
N PHE A 244 -7.98 11.45 19.65
CA PHE A 244 -7.80 10.05 20.02
C PHE A 244 -9.05 9.23 19.72
N LEU A 245 -10.24 9.72 20.12
CA LEU A 245 -11.48 8.96 19.94
C LEU A 245 -11.81 8.78 18.46
N VAL A 246 -11.64 9.81 17.62
CA VAL A 246 -11.83 9.64 16.17
C VAL A 246 -10.80 8.67 15.59
N SER A 247 -9.54 8.75 16.04
CA SER A 247 -8.48 7.85 15.58
C SER A 247 -8.75 6.41 15.97
N PHE A 248 -9.17 6.17 17.20
CA PHE A 248 -9.57 4.87 17.71
C PHE A 248 -10.76 4.30 16.95
N LEU A 249 -11.81 5.09 16.70
CA LEU A 249 -12.92 4.65 15.85
C LEU A 249 -12.42 4.25 14.46
N SER A 250 -11.54 5.06 13.86
CA SER A 250 -10.97 4.80 12.54
C SER A 250 -10.13 3.53 12.42
N MET A 251 -9.71 2.92 13.53
CA MET A 251 -9.07 1.61 13.52
C MET A 251 -10.06 0.47 13.19
N TRP A 252 -11.37 0.72 13.33
CA TRP A 252 -12.41 -0.32 13.25
C TRP A 252 -13.52 0.01 12.27
N MET A 253 -13.54 1.24 11.74
CA MET A 253 -14.45 1.70 10.70
C MET A 253 -13.71 2.62 9.74
N SER A 254 -14.31 2.89 8.59
CA SER A 254 -13.76 3.84 7.63
C SER A 254 -13.50 5.23 8.23
N ASN A 255 -12.42 5.87 7.80
CA ASN A 255 -12.04 7.24 8.21
C ASN A 255 -13.20 8.24 8.06
N THR A 256 -13.96 8.09 6.98
CA THR A 256 -15.16 8.86 6.68
C THR A 256 -16.24 8.68 7.75
N ALA A 257 -16.57 7.44 8.11
CA ALA A 257 -17.57 7.13 9.12
C ALA A 257 -17.15 7.64 10.51
N ALA A 258 -15.88 7.42 10.91
CA ALA A 258 -15.36 7.92 12.17
C ALA A 258 -15.49 9.45 12.29
N THR A 259 -15.18 10.16 11.20
CA THR A 259 -15.33 11.62 11.13
C THR A 259 -16.80 12.04 11.29
N TYR A 260 -17.73 11.39 10.59
CA TYR A 260 -19.17 11.68 10.71
C TYR A 260 -19.73 11.42 12.10
N VAL A 261 -19.23 10.41 12.82
CA VAL A 261 -19.62 10.14 14.20
C VAL A 261 -19.15 11.26 15.14
N MET A 262 -17.90 11.69 14.99
CA MET A 262 -17.28 12.63 15.92
C MET A 262 -17.63 14.10 15.64
N LEU A 263 -17.84 14.46 14.37
CA LEU A 263 -18.01 15.85 13.96
C LEU A 263 -19.21 16.55 14.62
N PRO A 264 -20.45 16.00 14.61
CA PRO A 264 -21.59 16.65 15.23
C PRO A 264 -21.39 16.88 16.74
N LEU A 265 -20.73 15.94 17.43
CA LEU A 265 -20.46 16.06 18.86
C LEU A 265 -19.46 17.18 19.14
N VAL A 266 -18.37 17.25 18.37
CA VAL A 266 -17.38 18.33 18.50
C VAL A 266 -18.02 19.68 18.20
N LEU A 267 -18.84 19.77 17.15
CA LEU A 267 -19.55 21.01 16.81
C LEU A 267 -20.54 21.43 17.90
N ALA A 268 -21.27 20.49 18.50
CA ALA A 268 -22.17 20.78 19.62
C ALA A 268 -21.42 21.31 20.84
N LEU A 269 -20.28 20.70 21.20
CA LEU A 269 -19.42 21.17 22.28
C LEU A 269 -18.85 22.57 22.00
N LEU A 270 -18.38 22.82 20.78
CA LEU A 270 -17.87 24.12 20.37
C LEU A 270 -18.95 25.21 20.42
N LYS A 271 -20.20 24.87 20.08
CA LYS A 271 -21.36 25.75 20.22
C LYS A 271 -21.70 26.04 21.68
N GLU A 272 -21.68 25.02 22.54
CA GLU A 272 -21.98 25.18 23.97
C GLU A 272 -20.98 26.11 24.67
N ILE A 273 -19.69 26.02 24.33
CA ILE A 273 -18.66 26.94 24.85
C ILE A 273 -18.54 28.25 24.04
N GLN A 274 -19.43 28.48 23.07
CA GLN A 274 -19.44 29.68 22.22
C GLN A 274 -18.08 29.96 21.54
N ALA A 275 -17.42 28.90 21.06
CA ALA A 275 -16.11 28.99 20.40
C ALA A 275 -16.20 28.78 18.88
N GLU A 276 -17.40 28.71 18.28
CA GLU A 276 -17.60 28.31 16.88
C GLU A 276 -16.78 29.12 15.87
N ASP A 277 -16.63 30.44 16.12
CA ASP A 277 -15.90 31.37 15.23
C ASP A 277 -14.41 31.54 15.58
N LYS A 278 -13.96 30.87 16.64
CA LYS A 278 -12.57 30.94 17.14
C LYS A 278 -11.63 30.14 16.25
N ARG A 279 -10.36 30.56 16.16
CA ARG A 279 -9.36 29.81 15.37
C ARG A 279 -9.07 28.43 15.98
N PHE A 280 -9.19 28.29 17.30
CA PHE A 280 -9.14 27.01 18.00
C PHE A 280 -10.09 25.97 17.39
N SER A 281 -11.32 26.37 17.05
CA SER A 281 -12.32 25.47 16.45
C SER A 281 -11.90 24.96 15.08
N SER A 282 -11.40 25.84 14.22
CA SER A 282 -10.80 25.48 12.92
C SER A 282 -9.71 24.41 13.10
N LEU A 283 -8.77 24.63 14.03
CA LEU A 283 -7.66 23.72 14.27
C LEU A 283 -8.07 22.40 14.94
N LEU A 284 -9.04 22.42 15.85
CA LEU A 284 -9.58 21.19 16.45
C LEU A 284 -10.23 20.31 15.37
N LEU A 285 -11.00 20.91 14.46
CA LEU A 285 -11.61 20.20 13.33
C LEU A 285 -10.57 19.65 12.36
N VAL A 286 -9.49 20.39 12.07
CA VAL A 286 -8.33 19.85 11.33
C VAL A 286 -7.71 18.66 12.07
N GLY A 287 -7.62 18.73 13.41
CA GLY A 287 -7.20 17.62 14.25
C GLY A 287 -8.09 16.38 14.15
N ILE A 288 -9.41 16.55 13.98
CA ILE A 288 -10.33 15.43 13.74
C ILE A 288 -10.01 14.74 12.42
N ALA A 289 -9.80 15.49 11.34
CA ALA A 289 -9.42 14.93 10.04
C ALA A 289 -8.07 14.19 10.09
N MET A 290 -7.09 14.76 10.82
CA MET A 290 -5.80 14.11 11.08
C MET A 290 -5.98 12.80 11.86
N GLY A 291 -6.71 12.85 12.98
CA GLY A 291 -6.97 11.69 13.83
C GLY A 291 -7.65 10.54 13.08
N ALA A 292 -8.67 10.85 12.27
CA ALA A 292 -9.34 9.88 11.42
C ALA A 292 -8.36 9.25 10.40
N SER A 293 -7.56 10.08 9.71
CA SER A 293 -6.65 9.59 8.67
C SER A 293 -5.54 8.69 9.23
N ILE A 294 -4.87 9.12 10.32
CA ILE A 294 -3.80 8.33 10.94
C ILE A 294 -4.33 7.07 11.65
N GLY A 295 -5.56 7.14 12.20
CA GLY A 295 -6.18 6.00 12.89
C GLY A 295 -6.36 4.78 12.00
N GLY A 296 -6.75 5.00 10.74
CA GLY A 296 -6.89 3.94 9.75
C GLY A 296 -5.60 3.17 9.45
N THR A 297 -4.42 3.74 9.74
CA THR A 297 -3.12 3.07 9.55
C THR A 297 -2.89 1.94 10.54
N ALA A 298 -3.48 2.00 11.74
CA ALA A 298 -3.13 1.11 12.85
C ALA A 298 -3.48 -0.37 12.59
N THR A 299 -4.61 -0.63 11.94
CA THR A 299 -5.15 -1.98 11.74
C THR A 299 -5.35 -2.27 10.27
N LEU A 300 -5.43 -3.56 9.92
CA LEU A 300 -5.58 -3.98 8.53
C LEU A 300 -6.88 -3.45 7.90
N ILE A 301 -7.98 -3.44 8.65
CA ILE A 301 -9.31 -3.03 8.15
C ILE A 301 -9.57 -1.52 8.23
N GLY A 302 -8.73 -0.75 8.93
CA GLY A 302 -8.99 0.67 9.21
C GLY A 302 -9.10 1.51 7.93
N THR A 303 -8.31 1.18 6.91
CA THR A 303 -8.39 1.86 5.61
C THR A 303 -8.12 0.89 4.45
N PRO A 304 -8.84 0.99 3.31
CA PRO A 304 -8.65 0.09 2.17
C PRO A 304 -7.21 -0.01 1.62
N PRO A 305 -6.39 1.07 1.57
CA PRO A 305 -4.98 0.99 1.15
C PRO A 305 -4.16 -0.10 1.85
N ASN A 306 -4.38 -0.32 3.16
CA ASN A 306 -3.66 -1.33 3.94
C ASN A 306 -3.91 -2.75 3.38
N LEU A 307 -5.17 -3.05 3.07
CA LEU A 307 -5.59 -4.30 2.47
C LEU A 307 -5.12 -4.44 1.03
N ILE A 308 -5.08 -3.35 0.26
CA ILE A 308 -4.56 -3.35 -1.11
C ILE A 308 -3.11 -3.82 -1.09
N VAL A 309 -2.26 -3.14 -0.31
CA VAL A 309 -0.84 -3.51 -0.20
C VAL A 309 -0.67 -4.92 0.35
N THR A 310 -1.38 -5.29 1.41
CA THR A 310 -1.32 -6.64 1.98
C THR A 310 -1.69 -7.70 0.96
N GLY A 311 -2.75 -7.48 0.18
CA GLY A 311 -3.18 -8.37 -0.89
C GLY A 311 -2.08 -8.53 -1.95
N PHE A 312 -1.47 -7.43 -2.41
CA PHE A 312 -0.38 -7.49 -3.38
C PHE A 312 0.85 -8.21 -2.84
N LEU A 313 1.26 -7.91 -1.61
CA LEU A 313 2.42 -8.56 -0.99
C LEU A 313 2.20 -10.06 -0.82
N ASN A 314 1.05 -10.46 -0.30
CA ASN A 314 0.72 -11.88 -0.14
C ASN A 314 0.60 -12.61 -1.50
N ASP A 315 0.08 -11.95 -2.54
CA ASP A 315 -0.13 -12.57 -3.85
C ASP A 315 1.13 -12.62 -4.72
N ILE A 316 1.89 -11.53 -4.77
CA ILE A 316 3.02 -11.34 -5.68
C ILE A 316 4.36 -11.69 -5.01
N VAL A 317 4.56 -11.25 -3.76
CA VAL A 317 5.85 -11.36 -3.07
C VAL A 317 5.94 -12.67 -2.30
N TYR A 318 5.04 -12.87 -1.33
CA TYR A 318 5.11 -14.03 -0.43
C TYR A 318 4.44 -15.28 -0.96
N LYS A 319 3.52 -15.15 -1.94
CA LYS A 319 2.71 -16.23 -2.51
C LYS A 319 1.97 -17.08 -1.46
N THR A 320 1.72 -16.49 -0.30
CA THR A 320 1.15 -17.09 0.91
C THR A 320 0.40 -16.00 1.66
N SER A 321 -0.43 -16.37 2.64
CA SER A 321 -1.09 -15.40 3.52
C SER A 321 -0.19 -15.00 4.68
N ARG A 322 1.03 -14.53 4.37
CA ARG A 322 2.04 -14.21 5.38
C ARG A 322 1.65 -13.00 6.23
N ILE A 323 1.17 -11.94 5.60
CA ILE A 323 0.71 -10.75 6.31
C ILE A 323 -0.79 -10.91 6.55
N GLY A 324 -1.15 -11.36 7.76
CA GLY A 324 -2.52 -11.41 8.26
C GLY A 324 -2.90 -10.15 9.04
N PHE A 325 -3.97 -10.23 9.82
CA PHE A 325 -4.39 -9.10 10.66
C PHE A 325 -3.39 -8.83 11.78
N PHE A 326 -2.88 -9.89 12.40
CA PHE A 326 -1.92 -9.79 13.51
C PHE A 326 -0.60 -9.17 13.04
N GLU A 327 -0.04 -9.65 11.93
CA GLU A 327 1.19 -9.11 11.36
C GLU A 327 1.02 -7.65 10.93
N TRP A 328 -0.12 -7.29 10.34
CA TRP A 328 -0.39 -5.89 10.04
C TRP A 328 -0.47 -5.03 11.31
N LEU A 329 -1.04 -5.54 12.41
CA LEU A 329 -1.08 -4.79 13.66
C LEU A 329 0.35 -4.46 14.13
N LEU A 330 1.31 -5.38 13.98
CA LEU A 330 2.72 -5.12 14.28
C LEU A 330 3.35 -4.08 13.35
N ILE A 331 2.86 -3.96 12.11
CA ILE A 331 3.34 -2.97 11.14
C ILE A 331 2.72 -1.59 11.41
N GLY A 332 1.39 -1.54 11.44
CA GLY A 332 0.58 -0.33 11.43
C GLY A 332 0.43 0.32 12.79
N PHE A 333 0.33 -0.45 13.88
CA PHE A 333 0.14 0.12 15.22
C PHE A 333 1.33 0.96 15.68
N PRO A 334 2.61 0.54 15.51
CA PRO A 334 3.75 1.41 15.81
C PRO A 334 3.76 2.68 14.95
N ALA A 335 3.39 2.58 13.66
CA ALA A 335 3.29 3.74 12.78
C ALA A 335 2.22 4.73 13.27
N TRP A 336 1.08 4.22 13.71
CA TRP A 336 0.04 5.01 14.34
C TRP A 336 0.51 5.65 15.65
N VAL A 337 1.20 4.93 16.54
CA VAL A 337 1.71 5.49 17.81
C VAL A 337 2.61 6.69 17.53
N ILE A 338 3.56 6.55 16.62
CA ILE A 338 4.48 7.64 16.25
C ILE A 338 3.71 8.78 15.59
N GLY A 339 2.94 8.48 14.53
CA GLY A 339 2.21 9.48 13.75
C GLY A 339 1.18 10.25 14.58
N TYR A 340 0.38 9.56 15.39
CA TYR A 340 -0.61 10.18 16.28
C TYR A 340 0.06 11.06 17.34
N THR A 341 1.14 10.56 17.97
CA THR A 341 1.86 11.33 19.01
C THR A 341 2.47 12.59 18.42
N VAL A 342 3.15 12.49 17.28
CA VAL A 342 3.71 13.65 16.57
C VAL A 342 2.60 14.60 16.14
N GLY A 343 1.52 14.08 15.54
CA GLY A 343 0.40 14.88 15.06
C GLY A 343 -0.28 15.68 16.18
N VAL A 344 -0.60 15.04 17.31
CA VAL A 344 -1.27 15.71 18.42
C VAL A 344 -0.34 16.73 19.11
N LEU A 345 0.96 16.43 19.26
CA LEU A 345 1.93 17.38 19.81
C LEU A 345 2.10 18.59 18.90
N LEU A 346 2.27 18.38 17.59
CA LEU A 346 2.33 19.46 16.60
C LEU A 346 1.05 20.29 16.61
N LEU A 347 -0.12 19.66 16.75
CA LEU A 347 -1.40 20.36 16.80
C LEU A 347 -1.49 21.26 18.02
N ILE A 348 -1.13 20.75 19.21
CA ILE A 348 -1.12 21.52 20.45
C ILE A 348 -0.15 22.71 20.34
N LEU A 349 1.06 22.50 19.80
CA LEU A 349 2.04 23.55 19.59
C LEU A 349 1.55 24.61 18.58
N PHE A 350 0.97 24.17 17.47
CA PHE A 350 0.44 25.04 16.43
C PHE A 350 -0.72 25.88 16.96
N ILE A 351 -1.64 25.27 17.73
CA ILE A 351 -2.73 25.98 18.42
C ILE A 351 -2.18 27.00 19.42
N LYS A 352 -1.20 26.62 20.26
CA LYS A 352 -0.59 27.56 21.22
C LYS A 352 0.01 28.79 20.51
N PHE A 353 0.69 28.58 19.38
CA PHE A 353 1.32 29.67 18.63
C PHE A 353 0.30 30.56 17.91
N THR A 354 -0.76 29.97 17.36
CA THR A 354 -1.70 30.68 16.45
C THR A 354 -2.99 31.17 17.11
N ALA A 355 -3.39 30.55 18.22
CA ALA A 355 -4.65 30.74 18.93
C ALA A 355 -4.48 30.70 20.46
N GLY A 356 -3.25 30.84 20.98
CA GLY A 356 -2.96 30.72 22.42
C GLY A 356 -3.75 31.68 23.31
N HIS A 357 -4.08 32.86 22.80
CA HIS A 357 -4.89 33.86 23.50
C HIS A 357 -6.35 33.41 23.73
N GLU A 358 -6.87 32.47 22.94
CA GLU A 358 -8.23 31.92 23.07
C GLU A 358 -8.32 30.83 24.17
N LEU A 359 -7.19 30.23 24.55
CA LEU A 359 -7.18 29.01 25.38
C LEU A 359 -7.66 29.21 26.82
N LYS A 360 -7.44 30.40 27.40
CA LYS A 360 -7.87 30.70 28.76
C LYS A 360 -9.40 30.75 28.85
N GLU A 361 -10.04 31.51 27.97
CA GLU A 361 -11.50 31.64 27.88
C GLU A 361 -12.17 30.27 27.64
N ILE A 362 -11.64 29.50 26.69
CA ILE A 362 -12.15 28.15 26.36
C ILE A 362 -11.99 27.21 27.57
N GLY A 363 -10.87 27.29 28.29
CA GLY A 363 -10.61 26.44 29.45
C GLY A 363 -11.54 26.68 30.62
N GLU A 364 -11.97 27.93 30.85
CA GLU A 364 -12.96 28.27 31.88
C GLU A 364 -14.32 27.64 31.56
N LYS A 365 -14.81 27.80 30.35
CA LYS A 365 -16.11 27.23 29.91
C LYS A 365 -16.11 25.69 29.89
N LEU A 366 -15.01 25.05 29.50
CA LEU A 366 -14.90 23.58 29.49
C LEU A 366 -14.94 22.95 30.88
N ARG A 367 -14.48 23.65 31.92
CA ARG A 367 -14.54 23.15 33.31
C ARG A 367 -15.98 22.99 33.79
N GLU A 368 -16.90 23.85 33.35
CA GLU A 368 -18.32 23.78 33.68
C GLU A 368 -19.00 22.56 33.03
N ILE A 369 -18.62 22.23 31.80
CA ILE A 369 -19.14 21.07 31.06
C ILE A 369 -18.63 19.76 31.66
N GLY A 370 -17.32 19.66 31.94
CA GLY A 370 -16.70 18.44 32.45
C GLY A 370 -17.24 17.96 33.81
N ALA A 371 -17.93 18.83 34.56
CA ALA A 371 -18.60 18.48 35.81
C ALA A 371 -19.86 17.63 35.60
N ARG A 372 -20.42 17.58 34.37
CA ARG A 372 -21.64 16.84 34.07
C ARG A 372 -21.34 15.35 33.85
N LYS A 373 -21.87 14.49 34.73
CA LYS A 373 -21.78 13.03 34.57
C LYS A 373 -23.04 12.49 33.90
N GLU A 374 -22.97 12.21 32.59
CA GLU A 374 -24.02 11.43 31.92
C GLU A 374 -23.76 9.92 32.13
N LYS A 375 -24.70 9.24 32.81
CA LYS A 375 -24.68 7.78 33.01
C LYS A 375 -25.73 7.13 32.10
N ARG A 376 -25.28 6.49 31.02
CA ARG A 376 -26.12 5.68 30.11
C ARG A 376 -25.84 4.18 30.34
N PRO A 377 -26.78 3.39 30.91
CA PRO A 377 -26.57 1.96 31.15
C PRO A 377 -26.47 1.18 29.83
N TRP A 378 -25.78 0.04 29.83
CA TRP A 378 -25.62 -0.83 28.65
C TRP A 378 -26.91 -1.60 28.36
N SER A 379 -27.35 -1.60 27.10
CA SER A 379 -28.42 -2.48 26.65
C SER A 379 -27.89 -3.87 26.31
N LYS A 380 -28.73 -4.90 26.44
CA LYS A 380 -28.37 -6.29 26.06
C LYS A 380 -27.87 -6.38 24.61
N ARG A 381 -28.48 -5.61 23.71
CA ARG A 381 -28.10 -5.56 22.29
C ARG A 381 -26.70 -4.99 22.08
N GLU A 382 -26.35 -3.92 22.80
CA GLU A 382 -24.99 -3.35 22.75
C GLU A 382 -23.94 -4.31 23.29
N ILE A 383 -24.25 -5.04 24.38
CA ILE A 383 -23.35 -6.03 24.96
C ILE A 383 -23.14 -7.19 23.98
N LEU A 384 -24.20 -7.70 23.36
CA LEU A 384 -24.11 -8.76 22.34
C LEU A 384 -23.31 -8.30 21.12
N ALA A 385 -23.56 -7.07 20.63
CA ALA A 385 -22.81 -6.48 19.54
C ALA A 385 -21.30 -6.37 19.88
N LEU A 386 -20.97 -5.91 21.09
CA LEU A 386 -19.59 -5.84 21.56
C LEU A 386 -18.95 -7.24 21.67
N ALA A 387 -19.67 -8.23 22.20
CA ALA A 387 -19.19 -9.61 22.30
C ALA A 387 -18.87 -10.19 20.91
N ASN A 388 -19.72 -9.94 19.91
CA ASN A 388 -19.47 -10.34 18.53
C ASN A 388 -18.22 -9.67 17.94
N ILE A 389 -18.05 -8.36 18.16
CA ILE A 389 -16.85 -7.63 17.72
C ILE A 389 -15.60 -8.24 18.36
N LEU A 390 -15.61 -8.42 19.69
CA LEU A 390 -14.48 -8.99 20.42
C LEU A 390 -14.18 -10.43 20.00
N PHE A 391 -15.20 -11.21 19.64
CA PHE A 391 -15.02 -12.55 19.09
C PHE A 391 -14.24 -12.51 17.76
N LEU A 392 -14.66 -11.70 16.79
CA LEU A 392 -13.94 -11.60 15.51
C LEU A 392 -12.53 -11.03 15.69
N VAL A 393 -12.38 -9.97 16.48
CA VAL A 393 -11.06 -9.39 16.78
C VAL A 393 -10.17 -10.42 17.49
N GLY A 394 -10.72 -11.20 18.41
CA GLY A 394 -10.01 -12.29 19.08
C GLY A 394 -9.51 -13.35 18.10
N LEU A 395 -10.33 -13.77 17.14
CA LEU A 395 -9.91 -14.68 16.07
C LEU A 395 -8.78 -14.08 15.21
N TRP A 396 -8.85 -12.79 14.88
CA TRP A 396 -7.77 -12.15 14.12
C TRP A 396 -6.46 -12.01 14.91
N LEU A 397 -6.53 -11.73 16.21
CA LEU A 397 -5.34 -11.60 17.06
C LEU A 397 -4.70 -12.94 17.42
N THR A 398 -5.48 -14.03 17.39
CA THR A 398 -4.99 -15.38 17.73
C THR A 398 -4.62 -16.20 16.48
N GLU A 399 -4.61 -15.59 15.30
CA GLU A 399 -4.14 -16.18 14.04
C GLU A 399 -2.79 -16.90 14.16
N PRO A 400 -1.77 -16.36 14.84
CA PRO A 400 -0.49 -17.07 15.04
C PRO A 400 -0.59 -18.38 15.84
N ILE A 401 -1.68 -18.58 16.59
CA ILE A 401 -1.89 -19.75 17.45
C ILE A 401 -2.69 -20.84 16.71
N HIS A 402 -3.81 -20.46 16.08
CA HIS A 402 -4.72 -21.41 15.44
C HIS A 402 -4.50 -21.56 13.93
N HIS A 403 -3.69 -20.69 13.33
CA HIS A 403 -3.33 -20.69 11.89
C HIS A 403 -4.54 -20.66 10.92
N ILE A 404 -5.65 -20.07 11.37
CA ILE A 404 -6.84 -19.87 10.51
C ILE A 404 -6.60 -18.56 9.78
N ASN A 405 -6.55 -18.64 8.46
CA ASN A 405 -6.37 -17.48 7.59
C ASN A 405 -7.32 -16.32 7.98
N THR A 406 -6.78 -15.11 8.05
CA THR A 406 -7.54 -13.89 8.38
C THR A 406 -8.87 -13.74 7.63
N GLY A 407 -8.91 -14.08 6.34
CA GLY A 407 -10.11 -13.99 5.49
C GLY A 407 -11.17 -15.01 5.87
N ILE A 408 -10.75 -16.24 6.21
CA ILE A 408 -11.65 -17.29 6.70
C ILE A 408 -12.19 -16.92 8.09
N ALA A 409 -11.34 -16.40 8.98
CA ALA A 409 -11.78 -15.85 10.26
C ALA A 409 -12.83 -14.74 10.07
N GLY A 410 -12.62 -13.86 9.07
CA GLY A 410 -13.60 -12.86 8.65
C GLY A 410 -14.95 -13.47 8.24
N ALA A 411 -14.94 -14.52 7.43
CA ALA A 411 -16.15 -15.23 7.02
C ALA A 411 -16.89 -15.87 8.20
N ILE A 412 -16.16 -16.48 9.15
CA ILE A 412 -16.73 -17.00 10.42
C ILE A 412 -17.39 -15.86 11.21
N GLY A 413 -16.73 -14.69 11.29
CA GLY A 413 -17.30 -13.49 11.88
C GLY A 413 -18.61 -13.07 11.23
N LEU A 414 -18.68 -13.00 9.90
CA LEU A 414 -19.93 -12.71 9.18
C LEU A 414 -21.05 -13.68 9.56
N ILE A 415 -20.77 -14.97 9.58
CA ILE A 415 -21.74 -16.00 9.96
C ILE A 415 -22.28 -15.71 11.37
N VAL A 416 -21.39 -15.46 12.34
CA VAL A 416 -21.77 -15.14 13.72
C VAL A 416 -22.58 -13.84 13.79
N PHE A 417 -22.22 -12.81 13.02
CA PHE A 417 -22.90 -11.52 13.03
C PHE A 417 -24.36 -11.60 12.58
N PHE A 418 -24.63 -12.43 11.58
CA PHE A 418 -25.99 -12.69 11.09
C PHE A 418 -26.72 -13.71 11.94
N ALA A 419 -26.05 -14.76 12.42
CA ALA A 419 -26.67 -15.83 13.22
C ALA A 419 -27.16 -15.31 14.59
N THR A 420 -26.46 -14.36 15.22
CA THR A 420 -26.90 -13.78 16.49
C THR A 420 -27.96 -12.69 16.34
N GLY A 421 -28.30 -12.30 15.10
CA GLY A 421 -29.28 -11.25 14.81
C GLY A 421 -28.80 -9.82 15.11
N VAL A 422 -27.51 -9.62 15.42
CA VAL A 422 -26.91 -8.28 15.56
C VAL A 422 -26.98 -7.52 14.23
N LEU A 423 -26.81 -8.25 13.12
CA LEU A 423 -27.11 -7.79 11.76
C LEU A 423 -28.25 -8.62 11.16
N ASP A 424 -29.19 -7.94 10.52
CA ASP A 424 -30.20 -8.54 9.64
C ASP A 424 -29.62 -8.82 8.24
N VAL A 425 -29.78 -10.04 7.72
CA VAL A 425 -29.24 -10.47 6.41
C VAL A 425 -29.83 -9.66 5.26
N LYS A 426 -31.17 -9.55 5.17
CA LYS A 426 -31.85 -8.89 4.04
C LYS A 426 -31.51 -7.40 3.94
N LYS A 427 -31.37 -6.75 5.09
CA LYS A 427 -31.11 -5.33 5.20
C LYS A 427 -29.62 -5.01 5.04
N HIS A 428 -28.75 -5.70 5.78
CA HIS A 428 -27.35 -5.29 5.94
C HIS A 428 -26.40 -5.99 4.97
N PHE A 429 -26.73 -7.17 4.42
CA PHE A 429 -25.84 -7.84 3.45
C PHE A 429 -25.58 -6.98 2.20
N LYS A 430 -26.60 -6.27 1.71
CA LYS A 430 -26.48 -5.32 0.59
C LYS A 430 -25.75 -4.01 0.94
N GLN A 431 -25.49 -3.76 2.22
CA GLN A 431 -24.76 -2.58 2.71
C GLN A 431 -23.27 -2.86 2.94
N LEU A 432 -22.85 -4.12 2.77
CA LEU A 432 -21.44 -4.48 2.77
C LEU A 432 -20.76 -3.86 1.55
N ALA A 433 -19.47 -3.58 1.67
CA ALA A 433 -18.71 -2.82 0.69
C ALA A 433 -18.24 -3.70 -0.50
N TRP A 434 -19.22 -4.19 -1.27
CA TRP A 434 -19.03 -5.05 -2.46
C TRP A 434 -18.35 -4.34 -3.62
N ASP A 435 -18.46 -3.03 -3.71
CA ASP A 435 -17.79 -2.18 -4.69
C ASP A 435 -16.26 -2.26 -4.57
N LEU A 436 -15.75 -2.39 -3.35
CA LEU A 436 -14.32 -2.51 -3.13
C LEU A 436 -13.77 -3.89 -3.53
N MET A 437 -14.58 -4.96 -3.49
CA MET A 437 -14.20 -6.26 -4.08
C MET A 437 -13.78 -6.11 -5.54
N VAL A 438 -14.50 -5.30 -6.32
CA VAL A 438 -14.15 -5.02 -7.72
C VAL A 438 -12.81 -4.30 -7.81
N LEU A 439 -12.59 -3.31 -6.94
CA LEU A 439 -11.34 -2.53 -6.93
C LEU A 439 -10.12 -3.39 -6.55
N PHE A 440 -10.23 -4.20 -5.50
CA PHE A 440 -9.17 -5.10 -5.07
C PHE A 440 -8.90 -6.17 -6.14
N GLY A 441 -9.95 -6.82 -6.65
CA GLY A 441 -9.83 -7.85 -7.68
C GLY A 441 -9.17 -7.32 -8.96
N ALA A 442 -9.60 -6.14 -9.42
CA ALA A 442 -9.02 -5.47 -10.58
C ALA A 442 -7.58 -5.02 -10.34
N GLY A 443 -7.28 -4.43 -9.18
CA GLY A 443 -5.94 -4.00 -8.80
C GLY A 443 -4.96 -5.17 -8.79
N LEU A 444 -5.31 -6.25 -8.07
CA LEU A 444 -4.50 -7.47 -8.02
C LEU A 444 -4.27 -8.04 -9.42
N THR A 445 -5.34 -8.14 -10.22
CA THR A 445 -5.23 -8.65 -11.61
C THR A 445 -4.32 -7.79 -12.47
N LEU A 446 -4.46 -6.46 -12.39
CA LEU A 446 -3.61 -5.51 -13.12
C LEU A 446 -2.15 -5.60 -12.66
N GLY A 447 -1.88 -5.61 -11.36
CA GLY A 447 -0.51 -5.74 -10.86
C GLY A 447 0.13 -7.07 -11.22
N THR A 448 -0.60 -8.20 -11.12
CA THR A 448 -0.12 -9.50 -11.60
C THR A 448 0.17 -9.46 -13.10
N ALA A 449 -0.66 -8.78 -13.91
CA ALA A 449 -0.41 -8.60 -15.34
C ALA A 449 0.91 -7.87 -15.61
N LEU A 450 1.18 -6.78 -14.90
CA LEU A 450 2.40 -5.99 -15.07
C LEU A 450 3.65 -6.76 -14.65
N MET A 451 3.56 -7.58 -13.61
CA MET A 451 4.66 -8.45 -13.20
C MET A 451 4.89 -9.56 -14.22
N ASN A 452 3.84 -10.22 -14.70
CA ASN A 452 3.94 -11.37 -15.60
C ASN A 452 4.35 -11.00 -17.03
N THR A 453 4.12 -9.76 -17.45
CA THR A 453 4.45 -9.29 -18.81
C THR A 453 5.85 -8.70 -18.90
N GLY A 454 6.58 -8.61 -17.77
CA GLY A 454 7.88 -7.95 -17.69
C GLY A 454 7.78 -6.41 -17.65
N TRP A 455 6.58 -5.83 -17.69
CA TRP A 455 6.41 -4.36 -17.67
C TRP A 455 7.06 -3.70 -16.44
N ALA A 456 7.03 -4.39 -15.29
CA ALA A 456 7.70 -3.94 -14.07
C ALA A 456 9.21 -3.67 -14.26
N GLU A 457 9.89 -4.48 -15.06
CA GLU A 457 11.33 -4.34 -15.35
C GLU A 457 11.63 -3.08 -16.17
N VAL A 458 10.66 -2.62 -16.98
CA VAL A 458 10.77 -1.37 -17.74
C VAL A 458 10.89 -0.18 -16.79
N VAL A 459 10.05 -0.15 -15.75
CA VAL A 459 10.11 0.91 -14.73
C VAL A 459 11.43 0.87 -13.99
N LEU A 460 11.91 -0.34 -13.64
CA LEU A 460 13.20 -0.51 -12.96
C LEU A 460 14.38 -0.01 -13.79
N ALA A 461 14.38 -0.26 -15.10
CA ALA A 461 15.44 0.19 -15.99
C ALA A 461 15.58 1.73 -15.98
N HIS A 462 14.45 2.46 -15.96
CA HIS A 462 14.44 3.92 -15.87
C HIS A 462 14.81 4.45 -14.48
N LEU A 463 14.61 3.63 -13.44
CA LEU A 463 14.92 3.96 -12.05
C LEU A 463 16.27 3.41 -11.58
N ALA A 464 17.14 2.96 -12.50
CA ALA A 464 18.46 2.42 -12.16
C ALA A 464 19.37 3.44 -11.45
N GLY A 465 19.11 4.74 -11.57
CA GLY A 465 19.81 5.79 -10.81
C GLY A 465 19.46 5.84 -9.31
N VAL A 466 18.32 5.27 -8.89
CA VAL A 466 17.88 5.26 -7.48
C VAL A 466 18.83 4.40 -6.61
N LYS A 467 19.62 3.54 -7.23
CA LYS A 467 20.56 2.61 -6.58
C LYS A 467 21.61 3.28 -5.72
N SER A 468 22.08 4.46 -6.11
CA SER A 468 23.11 5.19 -5.36
C SER A 468 22.58 5.90 -4.11
N LEU A 469 21.25 5.91 -3.91
CA LEU A 469 20.62 6.67 -2.83
C LEU A 469 20.56 5.89 -1.50
N GLY A 470 20.78 4.57 -1.52
CA GLY A 470 20.73 3.73 -0.33
C GLY A 470 19.43 3.94 0.47
N PHE A 471 19.55 4.19 1.77
CA PHE A 471 18.39 4.38 2.66
C PHE A 471 17.53 5.60 2.31
N LEU A 472 18.08 6.61 1.61
CA LEU A 472 17.32 7.78 1.15
C LEU A 472 16.23 7.39 0.14
N ALA A 473 16.39 6.26 -0.56
CA ALA A 473 15.38 5.77 -1.49
C ALA A 473 14.04 5.46 -0.80
N TRP A 474 14.05 4.91 0.42
CA TRP A 474 12.83 4.65 1.20
C TRP A 474 12.08 5.96 1.50
N PHE A 475 12.82 6.99 1.90
CA PHE A 475 12.26 8.31 2.14
C PHE A 475 11.63 8.90 0.87
N LEU A 476 12.30 8.79 -0.28
CA LEU A 476 11.77 9.31 -1.54
C LEU A 476 10.49 8.57 -1.97
N ILE A 477 10.45 7.24 -1.84
CA ILE A 477 9.24 6.45 -2.11
C ILE A 477 8.08 6.94 -1.24
N GLY A 478 8.31 7.07 0.07
CA GLY A 478 7.29 7.55 0.99
C GLY A 478 6.87 9.00 0.71
N PHE A 479 7.83 9.88 0.44
CA PHE A 479 7.55 11.28 0.14
C PHE A 479 6.76 11.45 -1.15
N THR A 480 7.11 10.71 -2.21
CA THR A 480 6.34 10.68 -3.47
C THR A 480 4.93 10.16 -3.23
N ALA A 481 4.77 9.08 -2.47
CA ALA A 481 3.46 8.53 -2.14
C ALA A 481 2.61 9.53 -1.33
N TYR A 482 3.20 10.24 -0.37
CA TYR A 482 2.55 11.33 0.36
C TYR A 482 2.08 12.47 -0.56
N LEU A 483 2.92 12.90 -1.51
CA LEU A 483 2.54 13.92 -2.49
C LEU A 483 1.38 13.44 -3.36
N ILE A 484 1.43 12.21 -3.85
CA ILE A 484 0.34 11.56 -4.61
C ILE A 484 -0.95 11.61 -3.78
N GLY A 485 -0.91 11.18 -2.52
CA GLY A 485 -2.08 11.21 -1.63
C GLY A 485 -2.59 12.62 -1.31
N THR A 486 -1.73 13.62 -1.40
CA THR A 486 -2.11 15.02 -1.16
C THR A 486 -2.93 15.57 -2.33
N PHE A 487 -2.55 15.24 -3.56
CA PHE A 487 -3.17 15.79 -4.78
C PHE A 487 -4.24 14.89 -5.41
N ILE A 488 -4.29 13.60 -5.06
CA ILE A 488 -5.29 12.65 -5.58
C ILE A 488 -6.46 12.52 -4.61
N SER A 489 -7.67 12.51 -5.17
CA SER A 489 -8.93 12.52 -4.40
C SER A 489 -9.23 11.26 -3.59
N SER A 490 -8.57 10.13 -3.90
CA SER A 490 -8.84 8.84 -3.30
C SER A 490 -7.54 8.10 -3.00
N HIS A 491 -7.23 7.95 -1.71
CA HIS A 491 -6.09 7.14 -1.25
C HIS A 491 -6.24 5.67 -1.62
N THR A 492 -7.45 5.14 -1.58
CA THR A 492 -7.74 3.78 -2.03
C THR A 492 -7.35 3.61 -3.50
N SER A 493 -7.78 4.53 -4.35
CA SER A 493 -7.44 4.51 -5.77
C SER A 493 -5.93 4.68 -5.99
N ALA A 494 -5.28 5.55 -5.21
CA ALA A 494 -3.83 5.77 -5.27
C ALA A 494 -3.04 4.48 -4.94
N SER A 495 -3.41 3.80 -3.86
CA SER A 495 -2.71 2.58 -3.43
C SER A 495 -2.80 1.44 -4.45
N ALA A 496 -3.88 1.35 -5.23
CA ALA A 496 -4.07 0.31 -6.25
C ALA A 496 -3.00 0.33 -7.35
N PHE A 497 -2.44 1.49 -7.70
CA PHE A 497 -1.35 1.60 -8.68
C PHE A 497 0.02 1.88 -8.06
N VAL A 498 0.10 2.43 -6.84
CA VAL A 498 1.38 2.62 -6.14
C VAL A 498 1.97 1.28 -5.67
N ALA A 499 1.14 0.33 -5.23
CA ALA A 499 1.64 -0.95 -4.72
C ALA A 499 2.39 -1.79 -5.80
N PRO A 500 1.85 -2.00 -7.02
CA PRO A 500 2.58 -2.71 -8.08
C PRO A 500 3.92 -2.06 -8.49
N LEU A 501 4.05 -0.74 -8.35
CA LEU A 501 5.30 -0.03 -8.69
C LEU A 501 6.35 -0.13 -7.59
N THR A 502 5.92 -0.14 -6.33
CA THR A 502 6.82 -0.14 -5.17
C THR A 502 7.40 -1.52 -4.88
N ILE A 503 6.70 -2.61 -5.22
CA ILE A 503 7.21 -3.99 -5.08
C ILE A 503 8.54 -4.23 -5.82
N PRO A 504 8.62 -4.08 -7.17
CA PRO A 504 9.86 -4.32 -7.90
C PRO A 504 10.95 -3.33 -7.48
N LEU A 505 10.58 -2.07 -7.20
CA LEU A 505 11.54 -1.05 -6.78
C LEU A 505 12.16 -1.39 -5.42
N GLY A 506 11.34 -1.82 -4.46
CA GLY A 506 11.79 -2.26 -3.15
C GLY A 506 12.69 -3.49 -3.20
N ALA A 507 12.35 -4.48 -4.05
CA ALA A 507 13.20 -5.66 -4.26
C ALA A 507 14.57 -5.28 -4.80
N LEU A 508 14.62 -4.38 -5.80
CA LEU A 508 15.86 -3.88 -6.39
C LEU A 508 16.75 -3.18 -5.34
N LEU A 509 16.15 -2.32 -4.51
CA LEU A 509 16.86 -1.62 -3.44
C LEU A 509 17.41 -2.59 -2.40
N ALA A 510 16.65 -3.62 -2.04
CA ALA A 510 17.06 -4.65 -1.09
C ALA A 510 18.37 -5.33 -1.53
N THR A 511 18.45 -5.74 -2.79
CA THR A 511 19.64 -6.40 -3.36
C THR A 511 20.91 -5.57 -3.18
N ILE A 512 20.82 -4.25 -3.32
CA ILE A 512 21.96 -3.33 -3.20
C ILE A 512 22.34 -3.11 -1.74
N MET A 513 21.35 -3.10 -0.86
CA MET A 513 21.52 -2.93 0.58
C MET A 513 21.88 -4.22 1.32
N GLY A 514 21.96 -5.36 0.63
CA GLY A 514 22.21 -6.67 1.24
C GLY A 514 21.04 -7.19 2.09
N ILE A 515 19.82 -6.76 1.79
CA ILE A 515 18.58 -7.16 2.48
C ILE A 515 17.82 -8.16 1.58
N PRO A 516 17.09 -9.14 2.15
CA PRO A 516 16.23 -10.03 1.35
C PRO A 516 15.25 -9.27 0.44
N ALA A 517 15.13 -9.71 -0.81
CA ALA A 517 14.32 -9.04 -1.84
C ALA A 517 12.84 -8.91 -1.42
N GLU A 518 12.31 -9.92 -0.75
CA GLU A 518 10.93 -9.95 -0.22
C GLU A 518 10.73 -8.88 0.85
N ALA A 519 11.69 -8.72 1.76
CA ALA A 519 11.65 -7.73 2.83
C ALA A 519 11.71 -6.30 2.26
N GLY A 520 12.56 -6.06 1.27
CA GLY A 520 12.61 -4.75 0.62
C GLY A 520 11.35 -4.41 -0.19
N ALA A 521 10.80 -5.37 -0.93
CA ALA A 521 9.53 -5.20 -1.65
C ALA A 521 8.36 -4.85 -0.69
N ALA A 522 8.27 -5.57 0.43
CA ALA A 522 7.27 -5.32 1.45
C ALA A 522 7.48 -3.95 2.14
N THR A 523 8.73 -3.62 2.50
CA THR A 523 9.07 -2.34 3.12
C THR A 523 8.71 -1.16 2.21
N ALA A 524 9.01 -1.23 0.90
CA ALA A 524 8.66 -0.16 -0.05
C ALA A 524 7.16 0.11 -0.07
N SER A 525 6.39 -0.97 -0.14
CA SER A 525 4.94 -0.92 -0.27
C SER A 525 4.28 -0.40 1.02
N ILE A 526 4.80 -0.83 2.18
CA ILE A 526 4.36 -0.38 3.50
C ILE A 526 4.71 1.09 3.74
N VAL A 527 5.94 1.51 3.41
CA VAL A 527 6.34 2.92 3.46
C VAL A 527 5.38 3.77 2.63
N ALA A 528 5.12 3.38 1.38
CA ALA A 528 4.27 4.14 0.48
C ALA A 528 2.82 4.26 0.99
N VAL A 529 2.23 3.18 1.52
CA VAL A 529 0.84 3.21 1.98
C VAL A 529 0.65 3.96 3.28
N VAL A 530 1.59 3.85 4.22
CA VAL A 530 1.59 4.64 5.44
C VAL A 530 1.74 6.13 5.10
N SER A 531 2.60 6.46 4.13
CA SER A 531 2.75 7.83 3.64
C SER A 531 1.49 8.37 2.94
N LEU A 532 0.78 7.54 2.16
CA LEU A 532 -0.51 7.89 1.58
C LEU A 532 -1.51 8.28 2.68
N ASN A 533 -1.65 7.45 3.72
CA ASN A 533 -2.60 7.70 4.82
C ASN A 533 -2.30 9.00 5.60
N ASN A 534 -1.05 9.50 5.55
CA ASN A 534 -0.64 10.75 6.20
C ASN A 534 -1.00 12.02 5.40
N ALA A 535 -1.50 11.88 4.17
CA ALA A 535 -1.79 13.01 3.29
C ALA A 535 -3.14 13.67 3.56
N ILE A 536 -3.15 14.74 4.36
CA ILE A 536 -4.39 15.43 4.81
C ILE A 536 -4.47 16.92 4.42
N ALA A 537 -3.47 17.44 3.70
CA ALA A 537 -3.25 18.88 3.56
C ALA A 537 -4.30 19.63 2.74
N LEU A 538 -5.04 18.95 1.86
CA LEU A 538 -6.09 19.57 1.05
C LEU A 538 -7.45 18.92 1.37
N PRO A 539 -8.58 19.65 1.19
CA PRO A 539 -9.90 19.05 1.31
C PRO A 539 -10.09 17.88 0.34
N ILE A 540 -9.49 17.99 -0.85
CA ILE A 540 -9.55 16.92 -1.85
C ILE A 540 -8.72 15.69 -1.43
N SER A 541 -7.71 15.82 -0.57
CA SER A 541 -6.80 14.71 -0.24
C SER A 541 -7.56 13.51 0.37
N THR A 542 -8.47 13.78 1.30
CA THR A 542 -9.25 12.73 1.97
C THR A 542 -10.69 13.16 2.28
N PRO A 543 -11.64 12.21 2.35
CA PRO A 543 -13.00 12.51 2.79
C PRO A 543 -13.07 13.16 4.19
N PRO A 544 -12.30 12.74 5.22
CA PRO A 544 -12.22 13.46 6.49
C PRO A 544 -11.89 14.95 6.34
N SER A 545 -10.87 15.29 5.54
CA SER A 545 -10.49 16.70 5.28
C SER A 545 -11.61 17.47 4.56
N ALA A 546 -12.27 16.85 3.57
CA ALA A 546 -13.43 17.44 2.89
C ALA A 546 -14.60 17.67 3.86
N ILE A 547 -14.93 16.70 4.70
CA ILE A 547 -16.05 16.75 5.65
C ILE A 547 -15.85 17.90 6.64
N VAL A 548 -14.68 18.01 7.26
CA VAL A 548 -14.43 19.10 8.22
C VAL A 548 -14.42 20.46 7.52
N TYR A 549 -13.90 20.54 6.29
CA TYR A 549 -13.91 21.77 5.51
C TYR A 549 -15.32 22.21 5.11
N SER A 550 -16.21 21.26 4.78
CA SER A 550 -17.59 21.52 4.39
C SER A 550 -18.46 22.16 5.49
N THR A 551 -17.98 22.15 6.74
CA THR A 551 -18.67 22.83 7.86
C THR A 551 -18.67 24.35 7.75
N GLY A 552 -17.82 24.93 6.90
CA GLY A 552 -17.62 26.37 6.79
C GLY A 552 -16.81 26.99 7.93
N LYS A 553 -16.43 26.20 8.95
CA LYS A 553 -15.68 26.69 10.14
C LYS A 553 -14.17 26.53 10.03
N VAL A 554 -13.70 25.69 9.10
CA VAL A 554 -12.27 25.43 8.91
C VAL A 554 -11.66 26.45 7.95
N ARG A 555 -10.61 27.14 8.38
CA ARG A 555 -9.85 28.05 7.52
C ARG A 555 -8.96 27.22 6.60
N MET A 556 -9.04 27.45 5.29
CA MET A 556 -8.21 26.74 4.31
C MET A 556 -6.71 26.85 4.62
N ARG A 557 -6.25 28.02 5.06
CA ARG A 557 -4.85 28.24 5.46
C ARG A 557 -4.41 27.37 6.63
N ASP A 558 -5.30 27.14 7.61
CA ASP A 558 -4.99 26.29 8.77
C ASP A 558 -4.87 24.83 8.34
N LEU A 559 -5.80 24.36 7.49
CA LEU A 559 -5.79 22.99 6.95
C LEU A 559 -4.51 22.72 6.14
N ILE A 560 -4.15 23.62 5.22
CA ILE A 560 -2.93 23.47 4.40
C ILE A 560 -1.68 23.54 5.27
N ALA A 561 -1.55 24.56 6.12
CA ALA A 561 -0.34 24.78 6.91
C ALA A 561 -0.10 23.63 7.89
N TYR A 562 -1.13 23.24 8.66
CA TYR A 562 -1.00 22.13 9.59
C TYR A 562 -0.86 20.80 8.86
N GLY A 563 -1.65 20.55 7.82
CA GLY A 563 -1.61 19.28 7.09
C GLY A 563 -0.28 19.03 6.39
N LEU A 564 0.35 20.05 5.80
CA LEU A 564 1.71 19.93 5.26
C LEU A 564 2.75 19.72 6.35
N LEU A 565 2.66 20.47 7.46
CA LEU A 565 3.59 20.35 8.58
C LEU A 565 3.54 18.93 9.19
N PHE A 566 2.34 18.45 9.49
CA PHE A 566 2.10 17.10 9.97
C PHE A 566 2.57 16.06 8.96
N GLY A 567 2.12 16.18 7.71
CA GLY A 567 2.43 15.23 6.66
C GLY A 567 3.93 15.06 6.43
N ILE A 568 4.70 16.16 6.40
CA ILE A 568 6.16 16.09 6.23
C ILE A 568 6.83 15.53 7.48
N ILE A 569 6.55 16.08 8.67
CA ILE A 569 7.28 15.71 9.89
C ILE A 569 6.93 14.28 10.34
N ALA A 570 5.64 13.94 10.42
CA ALA A 570 5.21 12.63 10.86
C ALA A 570 5.68 11.54 9.88
N ASN A 571 5.57 11.79 8.58
CA ASN A 571 6.03 10.82 7.58
C ASN A 571 7.55 10.61 7.65
N THR A 572 8.32 11.68 7.79
CA THR A 572 9.79 11.60 7.94
C THR A 572 10.17 10.77 9.17
N LEU A 573 9.53 11.03 10.31
CA LEU A 573 9.83 10.32 11.56
C LEU A 573 9.40 8.86 11.51
N ILE A 574 8.23 8.55 10.95
CA ILE A 574 7.76 7.17 10.78
C ILE A 574 8.76 6.39 9.92
N ILE A 575 9.16 6.93 8.76
CA ILE A 575 10.10 6.25 7.86
C ILE A 575 11.47 6.08 8.55
N ALA A 576 12.00 7.14 9.16
CA ALA A 576 13.30 7.09 9.82
C ALA A 576 13.35 6.07 10.97
N LEU A 577 12.27 5.96 11.75
CA LEU A 577 12.24 5.12 12.95
C LEU A 577 11.81 3.67 12.65
N LEU A 578 10.92 3.44 11.68
CA LEU A 578 10.31 2.12 11.47
C LEU A 578 10.84 1.33 10.28
N THR A 579 11.58 1.93 9.34
CA THR A 579 12.04 1.16 8.15
C THR A 579 12.90 -0.04 8.56
N ASN A 580 13.88 0.13 9.46
CA ASN A 580 14.70 -1.01 9.93
C ASN A 580 13.88 -2.03 10.72
N TYR A 581 12.90 -1.57 11.50
CA TYR A 581 11.99 -2.45 12.22
C TYR A 581 11.14 -3.28 11.24
N TRP A 582 10.59 -2.66 10.19
CA TRP A 582 9.84 -3.35 9.14
C TRP A 582 10.71 -4.33 8.37
N ILE A 583 11.93 -3.94 7.99
CA ILE A 583 12.88 -4.85 7.32
C ILE A 583 13.12 -6.10 8.18
N ALA A 584 13.36 -5.94 9.49
CA ALA A 584 13.56 -7.06 10.40
C ALA A 584 12.30 -7.93 10.53
N LEU A 585 11.12 -7.31 10.69
CA LEU A 585 9.84 -8.02 10.83
C LEU A 585 9.44 -8.81 9.57
N LEU A 586 9.80 -8.28 8.39
CA LEU A 586 9.36 -8.80 7.08
C LEU A 586 10.41 -9.71 6.42
N SER A 587 11.59 -9.83 7.01
CA SER A 587 12.62 -10.77 6.59
C SER A 587 12.17 -12.22 6.83
N PRO A 588 12.48 -13.16 5.92
CA PRO A 588 12.07 -14.56 6.04
C PRO A 588 12.51 -15.24 7.33
#